data_AF-A0A5B9R718-F1
#
_entry.id   AF-A0A5B9R718-F1
#
_cell.length_a   1.000
_cell.length_b   1.000
_cell.length_c   1.000
_cell.angle_alpha   90.00
_cell.angle_beta   90.00
_cell.angle_gamma   90.00
#
_symmetry.space_group_name_H-M   'P 1'
#
loop_
_entity.id
_entity.type
_entity.pdbx_description
1 polymer ?
#
loop_
_entity_poly.entity_id
_entity_poly.type
_entity_poly.pdbx_seq_one_letter_code
_entity_poly.pdbx_strand_id
1 'polypeptide(L)'
;MTIPSNLPTAHPATYSASSAVSPPSGQGEELREAFTQFVGQTLFGQMLSSMRSTVDKPAYFHGGKTEEIFQQQLDQVLVEDITDASADKIADPMFELFNMRRNG
;
A
#
# COMPACT_ATOMS: atom_id res chain seq x y z
N MET A 1 33.83 -54.40 -22.87
CA MET A 1 33.79 -54.00 -21.44
C MET A 1 34.68 -52.78 -21.30
N THR A 2 34.27 -51.61 -20.83
CA THR A 2 33.20 -51.24 -19.89
C THR A 2 32.95 -49.73 -20.06
N ILE A 3 31.68 -49.32 -20.16
CA ILE A 3 31.26 -47.92 -20.04
C ILE A 3 31.02 -47.66 -18.55
N PRO A 4 31.59 -46.61 -17.91
CA PRO A 4 31.18 -46.25 -16.57
C PRO A 4 29.89 -45.42 -16.62
N SER A 5 28.77 -46.06 -16.30
CA SER A 5 27.50 -45.39 -16.00
C SER A 5 27.60 -44.73 -14.62
N ASN A 6 27.96 -43.45 -14.56
CA ASN A 6 27.80 -42.66 -13.34
C ASN A 6 26.45 -41.93 -13.39
N LEU A 7 25.42 -42.55 -12.81
CA LEU A 7 24.13 -41.92 -12.52
C LEU A 7 24.32 -40.99 -11.31
N PRO A 8 24.01 -39.69 -11.39
CA PRO A 8 23.94 -38.86 -10.21
C PRO A 8 22.70 -39.27 -9.39
N THR A 9 22.92 -39.92 -8.25
CA THR A 9 21.87 -40.11 -7.24
C THR A 9 21.52 -38.74 -6.67
N ALA A 10 20.37 -38.19 -7.06
CA ALA A 10 19.83 -36.98 -6.45
C ALA A 10 19.45 -37.29 -5.00
N HIS A 11 20.23 -36.80 -4.04
CA HIS A 11 19.77 -36.68 -2.66
C HIS A 11 18.61 -35.67 -2.62
N PRO A 12 17.52 -35.93 -1.88
CA PRO A 12 16.57 -34.89 -1.58
C PRO A 12 17.31 -33.85 -0.74
N ALA A 13 17.51 -32.65 -1.30
CA ALA A 13 17.94 -31.50 -0.54
C ALA A 13 16.88 -31.27 0.56
N THR A 14 17.22 -31.66 1.79
CA THR A 14 16.54 -31.18 2.98
C THR A 14 16.72 -29.67 2.97
N TYR A 15 15.69 -28.97 2.51
CA TYR A 15 15.56 -27.53 2.71
C TYR A 15 15.49 -27.32 4.22
N SER A 16 16.64 -27.01 4.82
CA SER A 16 16.68 -26.36 6.13
C SER A 16 15.85 -25.10 6.02
N ALA A 17 14.72 -25.06 6.75
CA ALA A 17 13.91 -23.87 6.90
C ALA A 17 14.81 -22.77 7.44
N SER A 18 15.12 -21.81 6.58
CA SER A 18 15.92 -20.64 6.92
C SER A 18 15.23 -19.93 8.09
N SER A 19 16.02 -19.70 9.13
CA SER A 19 15.70 -18.97 10.35
C SER A 19 14.74 -17.81 10.08
N ALA A 20 13.66 -17.74 10.85
CA ALA A 20 12.81 -16.57 10.91
C ALA A 20 13.67 -15.36 11.29
N VAL A 21 14.07 -14.59 10.28
CA VAL A 21 14.71 -13.29 10.49
C VAL A 21 13.60 -12.38 10.99
N SER A 22 13.64 -12.03 12.27
CA SER A 22 12.82 -10.94 12.77
C SER A 22 13.25 -9.70 11.99
N PRO A 23 12.31 -8.98 11.33
CA PRO A 23 12.68 -7.79 10.59
C PRO A 23 13.34 -6.78 11.53
N PRO A 24 14.38 -6.05 11.07
CA PRO A 24 15.01 -5.01 11.87
C PRO A 24 13.94 -4.00 12.31
N SER A 25 14.07 -3.51 13.53
CA SER A 25 13.04 -2.73 14.27
C SER A 25 12.50 -1.48 13.55
N GLY A 26 13.16 -0.96 12.51
CA GLY A 26 12.64 0.15 11.69
C GLY A 26 11.77 -0.28 10.50
N GLN A 27 11.85 -1.54 10.05
CA GLN A 27 11.15 -2.01 8.85
C GLN A 27 9.64 -2.20 9.09
N GLY A 28 9.26 -2.43 10.35
CA GLY A 28 7.85 -2.50 10.75
C GLY A 28 7.17 -1.13 10.82
N GLU A 29 7.93 -0.09 11.12
CA GLU A 29 7.45 1.30 11.20
C GLU A 29 7.26 1.89 9.80
N GLU A 30 8.26 1.74 8.93
CA GLU A 30 8.16 2.14 7.52
C GLU A 30 7.00 1.42 6.80
N LEU A 31 6.81 0.12 7.07
CA LEU A 31 5.70 -0.64 6.51
C LEU A 31 4.34 -0.16 7.03
N ARG A 32 4.26 0.21 8.31
CA ARG A 32 3.05 0.76 8.92
C ARG A 32 2.71 2.12 8.30
N GLU A 33 3.71 2.98 8.14
CA GLU A 33 3.56 4.30 7.54
C GLU A 33 3.10 4.21 6.09
N ALA A 34 3.76 3.38 5.27
CA ALA A 34 3.36 3.16 3.88
C ALA A 34 1.95 2.56 3.75
N PHE A 35 1.58 1.66 4.66
CA PHE A 35 0.22 1.10 4.71
C PHE A 35 -0.81 2.17 5.06
N THR A 36 -0.49 3.03 6.02
CA THR A 36 -1.35 4.13 6.47
C THR A 36 -1.57 5.15 5.36
N GLN A 37 -0.49 5.55 4.69
CA GLN A 37 -0.56 6.41 3.51
C GLN A 37 -1.45 5.81 2.42
N PHE A 38 -1.26 4.52 2.11
CA PHE A 38 -2.05 3.85 1.09
C PHE A 38 -3.55 3.83 1.43
N VAL A 39 -3.90 3.42 2.64
CA VAL A 39 -5.31 3.31 3.08
C VAL A 39 -5.95 4.69 3.17
N GLY A 40 -5.27 5.67 3.76
CA GLY A 40 -5.75 7.03 3.87
C GLY A 40 -5.99 7.66 2.51
N GLN A 41 -4.98 7.67 1.63
CA GLN A 41 -5.08 8.29 0.31
C GLN A 41 -6.18 7.64 -0.55
N THR A 42 -6.31 6.31 -0.48
CA THR A 42 -7.37 5.60 -1.22
C THR A 42 -8.76 5.96 -0.68
N LEU A 43 -8.96 5.89 0.65
CA LEU A 43 -10.26 6.15 1.26
C LEU A 43 -10.68 7.61 1.08
N PHE A 44 -9.81 8.55 1.45
CA PHE A 44 -10.10 9.97 1.39
C PHE A 44 -10.17 10.47 -0.06
N GLY A 45 -9.38 9.91 -0.98
CA GLY A 45 -9.50 10.19 -2.41
C GLY A 45 -10.87 9.79 -2.98
N GLN A 46 -11.39 8.62 -2.61
CA GLN A 46 -12.74 8.20 -3.04
C GLN A 46 -13.83 9.08 -2.40
N MET A 47 -13.66 9.47 -1.15
CA MET A 47 -14.59 10.36 -0.45
C MET A 47 -14.63 11.74 -1.12
N LEU A 48 -13.47 12.35 -1.36
CA LEU A 48 -13.35 13.67 -1.99
C LEU A 48 -13.90 13.66 -3.41
N SER A 49 -13.57 12.62 -4.19
CA SER A 49 -14.12 12.42 -5.54
C SER A 49 -15.66 12.33 -5.53
N SER A 50 -16.23 11.61 -4.55
CA SER A 50 -17.68 11.49 -4.38
C SER A 50 -18.34 12.79 -3.95
N MET A 51 -17.70 13.57 -3.08
CA MET A 51 -18.18 14.91 -2.71
C MET A 51 -18.19 15.84 -3.92
N ARG A 52 -17.14 15.75 -4.74
CA ARG A 52 -16.99 16.58 -5.94
C ARG A 52 -17.96 16.20 -7.06
N SER A 53 -18.30 14.92 -7.22
CA SER A 53 -19.31 14.48 -8.18
C SER A 53 -20.74 14.87 -7.79
N THR A 54 -20.96 15.17 -6.50
CA THR A 54 -22.25 15.60 -5.95
C THR A 54 -22.48 17.12 -6.10
N VAL A 55 -21.43 17.92 -6.24
CA VAL A 55 -21.56 19.35 -6.57
C VAL A 55 -21.67 19.53 -8.08
N ASP A 56 -22.83 20.04 -8.53
CA ASP A 56 -23.10 20.28 -9.95
C ASP A 56 -22.14 21.33 -10.54
N LYS A 57 -21.98 21.33 -11.87
CA LYS A 57 -21.00 22.13 -12.61
C LYS A 57 -20.99 23.58 -12.10
N PRO A 58 -19.90 24.04 -11.47
CA PRO A 58 -19.88 25.38 -10.92
C PRO A 58 -20.02 26.40 -12.05
N ALA A 59 -21.03 27.27 -11.94
CA ALA A 59 -21.45 28.20 -12.99
C ALA A 59 -20.41 29.26 -13.40
N TYR A 60 -19.27 29.34 -12.69
CA TYR A 60 -18.27 30.40 -12.82
C TYR A 60 -16.87 29.93 -13.23
N PHE A 61 -16.65 28.62 -13.33
CA PHE A 61 -15.35 28.05 -13.64
C PHE A 61 -15.30 27.60 -15.11
N HIS A 62 -14.96 28.54 -15.99
CA HIS A 62 -14.73 28.32 -17.42
C HIS A 62 -13.24 28.09 -17.73
N GLY A 63 -12.46 27.51 -16.80
CA GLY A 63 -10.99 27.44 -16.90
C GLY A 63 -10.42 26.37 -17.83
N GLY A 64 -11.26 25.55 -18.47
CA GLY A 64 -10.82 24.51 -19.40
C GLY A 64 -9.88 23.47 -18.77
N LYS A 65 -9.00 22.87 -19.58
CA LYS A 65 -8.05 21.81 -19.16
C LYS A 65 -7.09 22.23 -18.04
N THR A 66 -6.76 23.52 -17.95
CA THR A 66 -5.87 24.03 -16.91
C THR A 66 -6.50 23.91 -15.54
N GLU A 67 -7.78 24.24 -15.43
CA GLU A 67 -8.52 24.12 -14.17
C GLU A 67 -8.70 22.66 -13.75
N GLU A 68 -8.93 21.74 -14.70
CA GLU A 68 -8.97 20.30 -14.41
C GLU A 68 -7.68 19.81 -13.73
N ILE A 69 -6.52 20.27 -14.21
CA ILE A 69 -5.21 19.91 -13.65
C ILE A 69 -5.01 20.55 -12.26
N PHE A 70 -5.36 21.83 -12.08
CA PHE A 70 -5.27 22.49 -10.79
C PHE A 70 -6.16 21.82 -9.74
N GLN A 71 -7.37 21.41 -10.13
CA GLN A 71 -8.27 20.69 -9.24
C GLN A 71 -7.70 19.33 -8.87
N GLN A 72 -7.11 18.57 -9.81
CA GLN A 72 -6.44 17.31 -9.49
C GLN A 72 -5.27 17.49 -8.52
N GLN A 73 -4.46 18.53 -8.69
CA GLN A 73 -3.34 18.81 -7.79
C GLN A 73 -3.80 19.24 -6.40
N LEU A 74 -4.85 20.07 -6.32
CA LEU A 74 -5.46 20.47 -5.06
C LEU A 74 -6.09 19.27 -4.35
N ASP A 75 -6.80 18.42 -5.09
CA ASP A 75 -7.39 17.19 -4.57
C ASP A 75 -6.31 16.27 -3.99
N GLN A 76 -5.16 16.16 -4.67
CA GLN A 76 -4.02 15.37 -4.18
C GLN A 76 -3.45 15.90 -2.86
N VAL A 77 -3.17 17.20 -2.77
CA VAL A 77 -2.62 17.82 -1.55
C VAL A 77 -3.61 17.70 -0.40
N LEU A 78 -4.90 17.92 -0.65
CA LEU A 78 -5.93 17.81 0.37
C LEU A 78 -6.05 16.38 0.90
N VAL A 79 -5.96 15.38 0.02
CA VAL A 79 -5.99 13.97 0.41
C VAL A 79 -4.76 13.59 1.23
N GLU A 80 -3.58 14.10 0.87
CA GLU A 80 -2.34 13.91 1.64
C GLU A 80 -2.47 14.51 3.04
N ASP A 81 -2.89 15.78 3.15
CA ASP A 81 -3.09 16.46 4.44
C ASP A 81 -4.11 15.75 5.34
N ILE A 82 -5.23 15.28 4.78
CA ILE A 82 -6.26 14.55 5.53
C ILE A 82 -5.73 13.17 5.95
N THR A 83 -4.94 12.52 5.10
CA THR A 83 -4.30 11.23 5.40
C THR A 83 -3.34 11.39 6.57
N ASP A 84 -2.43 12.35 6.52
CA ASP A 84 -1.46 12.61 7.59
C ASP A 84 -2.14 12.96 8.92
N ALA A 85 -3.23 13.72 8.87
CA ALA A 85 -3.92 14.16 10.08
C ALA A 85 -4.79 13.08 10.75
N SER A 86 -5.25 12.06 10.01
CA SER A 86 -6.36 11.20 10.47
C SER A 86 -6.30 9.73 10.08
N ALA A 87 -5.44 9.32 9.15
CA ALA A 87 -5.42 7.95 8.64
C ALA A 87 -5.04 6.92 9.70
N ASP A 88 -4.18 7.26 10.67
CA ASP A 88 -3.76 6.38 11.77
C ASP A 88 -4.95 5.72 12.47
N LYS A 89 -6.03 6.49 12.72
CA LYS A 89 -7.23 6.00 13.43
C LYS A 89 -7.96 4.87 12.69
N ILE A 90 -7.79 4.78 11.38
CA ILE A 90 -8.43 3.78 10.52
C ILE A 90 -7.41 2.71 10.11
N ALA A 91 -6.19 3.13 9.76
CA ALA A 91 -5.15 2.26 9.24
C ALA A 91 -4.52 1.38 10.33
N ASP A 92 -4.32 1.89 11.55
CA ASP A 92 -3.71 1.14 12.65
C ASP A 92 -4.45 -0.18 12.98
N PRO A 93 -5.77 -0.18 13.23
CA PRO A 93 -6.48 -1.44 13.52
C PRO A 93 -6.48 -2.39 12.31
N MET A 94 -6.48 -1.87 11.08
CA MET A 94 -6.37 -2.71 9.88
C MET A 94 -4.97 -3.33 9.72
N PHE A 95 -3.93 -2.57 10.05
CA PHE A 95 -2.55 -3.03 10.02
C PHE A 95 -2.28 -4.11 11.07
N GLU A 96 -2.87 -3.96 12.26
CA GLU A 96 -2.82 -4.99 13.31
C GLU A 96 -3.46 -6.31 12.84
N LEU A 97 -4.67 -6.25 12.27
CA LEU A 97 -5.35 -7.41 11.71
C LEU A 97 -4.56 -8.07 10.57
N PHE A 98 -3.95 -7.26 9.70
CA PHE A 98 -3.09 -7.72 8.61
C PHE A 98 -1.90 -8.52 9.14
N ASN A 99 -1.22 -8.01 10.18
CA ASN A 99 -0.10 -8.72 10.80
C ASN A 99 -0.54 -9.96 11.58
N MET A 100 -1.68 -9.92 12.26
CA MET A 100 -2.24 -11.11 12.93
C MET A 100 -2.50 -12.25 11.95
N ARG A 101 -3.01 -11.96 10.75
CA ARG A 101 -3.19 -12.97 9.68
C ARG A 101 -1.86 -13.51 9.17
N ARG A 102 -0.82 -12.67 9.05
CA ARG A 102 0.48 -13.06 8.50
C ARG A 102 1.30 -13.92 9.46
N ASN A 103 1.06 -13.79 10.75
CA ASN A 103 1.81 -14.47 11.81
C ASN A 103 1.06 -15.70 12.36
N GLY A 104 -0.10 -16.06 11.79
CA GLY A 104 -0.92 -17.23 12.15
C GLY A 104 -0.72 -18.41 11.21
#